data_AF-A0A1V4X1I6-F1
#
_entry.id   AF-A0A1V4X1I6-F1
#
_cell.length_a   1.000
_cell.length_b   1.000
_cell.length_c   1.000
_cell.angle_alpha   90.00
_cell.angle_beta   90.00
_cell.angle_gamma   90.00
#
_symmetry.space_group_name_H-M   'P 1'
#
loop_
_entity.id
_entity.type
_entity.pdbx_description
1 polymer ?
#
loop_
_entity_poly.entity_id
_entity_poly.type
_entity_poly.pdbx_seq_one_letter_code
_entity_poly.pdbx_strand_id
1 'polypeptide(L)'
;MLNRDFADEHAAIIRYLVHAYQEGEDTPMGAGLLSRSREEMWHMHWLGLIIGKLGGEPNFTPGPYPFDPTSRASLLKSYIEYEERLIPHYHGEAEKVDDPHIRRVLHREAWESEIHARRFQRLLDKLSPEDANGLPKGGFELPAAFLEMLQTELNSKYNEMLQHLRLSWLSTKDANMGWALMDQSMEKMKQLALFAEAVAEDGSVPRMKPGSMNAGQTVDLIFKKAIKDVREALSRHTILREDGEFQKHSGLVIKMDLAVQQEAWQAEEMGDWLK
;
A
#
# COMPACT_ATOMS: atom_id res chain seq x y z
N MET A 1 14.43 -1.78 16.04
CA MET A 1 14.90 -0.80 15.05
C MET A 1 14.18 -1.03 13.73
N LEU A 2 14.67 -1.90 12.83
CA LEU A 2 14.09 -2.08 11.47
C LEU A 2 12.57 -2.29 11.41
N ASN A 3 11.99 -3.02 12.35
CA ASN A 3 10.53 -3.22 12.40
C ASN A 3 9.71 -1.97 12.75
N ARG A 4 10.34 -1.00 13.42
CA ARG A 4 9.76 0.32 13.66
C ARG A 4 9.84 1.14 12.37
N ASP A 5 11.00 1.17 11.74
CA ASP A 5 11.23 1.86 10.47
C ASP A 5 10.25 1.36 9.40
N PHE A 6 10.11 0.03 9.27
CA PHE A 6 9.15 -0.60 8.38
C PHE A 6 7.70 -0.17 8.66
N ALA A 7 7.33 -0.06 9.93
CA ALA A 7 5.99 0.37 10.33
C ALA A 7 5.75 1.86 10.01
N ASP A 8 6.79 2.69 10.15
CA ASP A 8 6.76 4.09 9.79
C ASP A 8 6.55 4.26 8.26
N GLU A 9 7.32 3.55 7.42
CA GLU A 9 7.10 3.57 5.96
C GLU A 9 5.72 3.03 5.57
N HIS A 10 5.26 1.97 6.23
CA HIS A 10 3.93 1.42 5.98
C HIS A 10 2.82 2.43 6.28
N ALA A 11 2.99 3.24 7.33
CA ALA A 11 2.07 4.33 7.64
C ALA A 11 2.10 5.42 6.55
N ALA A 12 3.29 5.83 6.10
CA ALA A 12 3.46 6.81 5.03
C ALA A 12 2.81 6.35 3.71
N ILE A 13 3.02 5.07 3.31
CA ILE A 13 2.37 4.46 2.14
C ILE A 13 0.86 4.65 2.19
N ILE A 14 0.21 4.25 3.30
CA ILE A 14 -1.25 4.32 3.42
C ILE A 14 -1.70 5.77 3.30
N ARG A 15 -1.02 6.72 3.94
CA ARG A 15 -1.39 8.14 3.92
C ARG A 15 -1.30 8.72 2.52
N TYR A 16 -0.15 8.56 1.87
CA TYR A 16 0.08 9.14 0.55
C TYR A 16 -0.78 8.48 -0.51
N LEU A 17 -0.99 7.16 -0.42
CA LEU A 17 -1.82 6.44 -1.38
C LEU A 17 -3.30 6.81 -1.25
N VAL A 18 -3.85 6.81 -0.03
CA VAL A 18 -5.24 7.23 0.22
C VAL A 18 -5.45 8.65 -0.28
N HIS A 19 -4.55 9.58 0.09
CA HIS A 19 -4.68 10.97 -0.33
C HIS A 19 -4.54 11.13 -1.85
N ALA A 20 -3.65 10.36 -2.50
CA ALA A 20 -3.53 10.36 -3.95
C ALA A 20 -4.84 9.98 -4.65
N TYR A 21 -5.51 8.91 -4.20
CA TYR A 21 -6.81 8.52 -4.74
C TYR A 21 -7.88 9.59 -4.53
N GLN A 22 -7.93 10.21 -3.34
CA GLN A 22 -8.89 11.25 -3.04
C GLN A 22 -8.72 12.53 -3.88
N GLU A 23 -7.48 12.87 -4.24
CA GLU A 23 -7.20 13.99 -5.14
C GLU A 23 -7.39 13.63 -6.62
N GLY A 24 -7.50 12.34 -6.96
CA GLY A 24 -7.44 11.83 -8.33
C GLY A 24 -6.01 11.70 -8.84
N GLU A 25 -5.62 10.49 -9.27
CA GLU A 25 -4.23 10.17 -9.67
C GLU A 25 -3.76 10.94 -10.91
N ASP A 26 -4.69 11.44 -11.73
CA ASP A 26 -4.45 12.23 -12.93
C ASP A 26 -4.24 13.72 -12.65
N THR A 27 -4.47 14.17 -11.41
CA THR A 27 -4.20 15.56 -11.00
C THR A 27 -2.72 15.77 -10.64
N PRO A 28 -2.18 17.00 -10.76
CA PRO A 28 -0.80 17.28 -10.34
C PRO A 28 -0.53 16.96 -8.86
N MET A 29 -1.54 17.10 -7.99
CA MET A 29 -1.41 16.74 -6.57
C MET A 29 -1.46 15.24 -6.37
N GLY A 30 -2.46 14.54 -6.92
CA GLY A 30 -2.59 13.09 -6.80
C GLY A 30 -1.40 12.34 -7.39
N ALA A 31 -0.96 12.70 -8.60
CA ALA A 31 0.25 12.15 -9.21
C ALA A 31 1.51 12.43 -8.36
N GLY A 32 1.56 13.61 -7.72
CA GLY A 32 2.59 13.98 -6.77
C GLY A 32 2.63 13.03 -5.59
N LEU A 33 1.50 12.85 -4.90
CA LEU A 33 1.33 11.97 -3.74
C LEU A 33 1.62 10.50 -4.08
N LEU A 34 1.06 10.00 -5.19
CA LEU A 34 1.27 8.64 -5.67
C LEU A 34 2.75 8.37 -5.93
N SER A 35 3.47 9.35 -6.49
CA SER A 35 4.92 9.22 -6.69
C SER A 35 5.69 9.02 -5.39
N ARG A 36 5.28 9.61 -4.27
CA ARG A 36 5.99 9.46 -2.98
C ARG A 36 5.56 8.16 -2.33
N SER A 37 4.28 7.82 -2.38
CA SER A 37 3.79 6.49 -1.97
C SER A 37 4.58 5.33 -2.61
N ARG A 38 4.93 5.44 -3.90
CA ARG A 38 5.79 4.45 -4.58
C ARG A 38 7.23 4.41 -4.05
N GLU A 39 7.77 5.55 -3.64
CA GLU A 39 9.09 5.62 -2.98
C GLU A 39 9.01 4.95 -1.59
N GLU A 40 7.97 5.23 -0.79
CA GLU A 40 7.74 4.56 0.50
C GLU A 40 7.54 3.04 0.36
N MET A 41 6.83 2.59 -0.69
CA MET A 41 6.68 1.16 -0.99
C MET A 41 8.04 0.49 -1.25
N TRP A 42 8.99 1.23 -1.80
CA TRP A 42 10.33 0.76 -2.07
C TRP A 42 11.19 0.73 -0.79
N HIS A 43 11.03 1.72 0.10
CA HIS A 43 11.64 1.74 1.43
C HIS A 43 11.16 0.54 2.27
N MET A 44 9.84 0.35 2.34
CA MET A 44 9.21 -0.80 2.96
C MET A 44 9.73 -2.13 2.38
N HIS A 45 9.96 -2.20 1.06
CA HIS A 45 10.55 -3.37 0.41
C HIS A 45 11.99 -3.66 0.88
N TRP A 46 12.86 -2.64 0.97
CA TRP A 46 14.22 -2.84 1.48
C TRP A 46 14.21 -3.34 2.91
N LEU A 47 13.45 -2.68 3.78
CA LEU A 47 13.37 -3.02 5.20
C LEU A 47 12.78 -4.42 5.39
N GLY A 48 11.69 -4.75 4.67
CA GLY A 48 11.07 -6.07 4.71
C GLY A 48 12.02 -7.19 4.30
N LEU A 49 12.79 -6.98 3.22
CA LEU A 49 13.78 -7.94 2.75
C LEU A 49 14.94 -8.11 3.73
N ILE A 50 15.45 -7.02 4.32
CA ILE A 50 16.53 -7.07 5.33
C ILE A 50 16.04 -7.83 6.56
N ILE A 51 14.85 -7.50 7.07
CA ILE A 51 14.25 -8.18 8.22
C ILE A 51 14.14 -9.69 7.97
N GLY A 52 13.61 -10.09 6.81
CA GLY A 52 13.51 -11.50 6.42
C GLY A 52 14.87 -12.20 6.33
N LYS A 53 15.89 -11.56 5.75
CA LYS A 53 17.26 -12.10 5.67
C LYS A 53 17.93 -12.27 7.03
N LEU A 54 17.60 -11.43 8.00
CA LEU A 54 18.06 -11.55 9.38
C LEU A 54 17.29 -12.62 10.18
N GLY A 55 16.34 -13.32 9.56
CA GLY A 55 15.49 -14.32 10.21
C GLY A 55 14.37 -13.70 11.06
N GLY A 56 14.14 -12.39 10.94
CA GLY A 56 13.02 -11.70 11.55
C GLY A 56 11.77 -11.73 10.67
N GLU A 57 10.68 -11.22 11.22
CA GLU A 57 9.42 -11.06 10.50
C GLU A 57 8.96 -9.59 10.55
N PRO A 58 8.53 -9.01 9.40
CA PRO A 58 8.05 -7.63 9.36
C PRO A 58 6.76 -7.41 10.18
N ASN A 59 6.69 -6.27 10.88
CA ASN A 59 5.52 -5.84 11.62
C ASN A 59 4.61 -4.99 10.75
N PHE A 60 3.51 -5.57 10.27
CA PHE A 60 2.51 -4.89 9.44
C PHE A 60 1.52 -4.00 10.21
N THR A 61 1.77 -3.74 11.50
CA THR A 61 1.02 -2.71 12.23
C THR A 61 1.63 -1.35 11.89
N PRO A 62 0.89 -0.44 11.22
CA PRO A 62 1.44 0.85 10.83
C PRO A 62 1.87 1.67 12.06
N GLY A 63 2.96 2.41 11.88
CA GLY A 63 3.49 3.33 12.87
C GLY A 63 2.56 4.52 13.14
N PRO A 64 2.79 5.27 14.23
CA PRO A 64 2.04 6.48 14.52
C PRO A 64 2.38 7.57 13.49
N TYR A 65 1.35 8.11 12.85
CA TYR A 65 1.49 9.12 11.80
C TYR A 65 0.72 10.41 12.16
N PRO A 66 1.36 11.59 12.15
CA PRO A 66 0.70 12.87 12.41
C PRO A 66 -0.32 13.18 11.31
N PHE A 67 -1.58 13.39 11.69
CA PHE A 67 -2.67 13.51 10.74
C PHE A 67 -3.63 14.63 11.17
N ASP A 68 -3.61 15.73 10.43
CA ASP A 68 -4.56 16.82 10.55
C ASP A 68 -5.38 16.93 9.25
N PRO A 69 -6.59 16.34 9.22
CA PRO A 69 -7.44 16.31 8.03
C PRO A 69 -8.34 17.55 7.87
N THR A 70 -7.98 18.69 8.49
CA THR A 70 -8.80 19.90 8.41
C THR A 70 -8.77 20.58 7.05
N SER A 71 -7.66 20.44 6.32
CA SER A 71 -7.45 21.07 5.01
C SER A 71 -6.30 20.39 4.25
N ARG A 72 -6.19 20.60 2.94
CA ARG A 72 -5.00 20.17 2.18
C ARG A 72 -3.71 20.75 2.74
N ALA A 73 -3.74 22.01 3.19
CA ALA A 73 -2.55 22.65 3.74
C ALA A 73 -2.09 21.99 5.05
N SER A 74 -3.00 21.65 5.96
CA SER A 74 -2.65 20.97 7.20
C SER A 74 -2.21 19.52 6.97
N LEU A 75 -2.82 18.80 6.02
CA LEU A 75 -2.34 17.48 5.60
C LEU A 75 -0.89 17.53 5.09
N LEU A 76 -0.60 18.43 4.14
CA LEU A 76 0.76 18.55 3.59
C LEU A 76 1.78 18.98 4.64
N LYS A 77 1.41 19.86 5.58
CA LYS A 77 2.27 20.22 6.72
C LYS A 77 2.57 19.02 7.61
N SER A 78 1.57 18.19 7.90
CA SER A 78 1.80 16.99 8.72
C SER A 78 2.72 15.98 8.01
N TYR A 79 2.72 15.95 6.67
CA TYR A 79 3.66 15.13 5.89
C TYR A 79 5.07 15.69 5.96
N ILE A 80 5.25 17.00 5.81
CA ILE A 80 6.56 17.67 5.94
C ILE A 80 7.15 17.41 7.33
N GLU A 81 6.36 17.63 8.39
CA GLU A 81 6.79 17.39 9.77
C GLU A 81 7.18 15.93 10.02
N TYR A 82 6.46 14.99 9.39
CA TYR A 82 6.75 13.57 9.51
C TYR A 82 8.11 13.24 8.87
N GLU A 83 8.30 13.64 7.62
CA GLU A 83 9.53 13.39 6.84
C GLU A 83 10.76 14.04 7.51
N GLU A 84 10.64 15.28 7.95
CA GLU A 84 11.74 16.00 8.63
C GLU A 84 12.17 15.31 9.93
N ARG A 85 11.23 14.66 10.63
CA ARG A 85 11.51 13.90 11.85
C ARG A 85 12.23 12.58 11.56
N LEU A 86 11.99 11.96 10.40
CA LEU A 86 12.63 10.71 10.02
C LEU A 86 14.13 10.89 9.70
N ILE A 87 14.54 12.05 9.18
CA ILE A 87 15.95 12.33 8.83
C ILE A 87 16.92 12.09 10.01
N PRO A 88 16.81 12.77 11.18
CA PRO A 88 17.72 12.54 12.29
C PRO A 88 17.53 11.15 12.92
N HIS A 89 16.34 10.56 12.81
CA HIS A 89 16.07 9.19 13.28
C HIS A 89 16.89 8.17 12.48
N TYR A 90 16.82 8.21 11.15
CA TYR A 90 17.56 7.29 10.29
C TYR A 90 19.07 7.45 10.40
N HIS A 91 19.58 8.69 10.47
CA HIS A 91 20.98 8.91 10.76
C HIS A 91 21.38 8.33 12.13
N GLY A 92 20.56 8.54 13.16
CA GLY A 92 20.82 8.00 14.49
C GLY A 92 20.82 6.48 14.55
N GLU A 93 19.95 5.80 13.80
CA GLU A 93 19.93 4.34 13.69
C GLU A 93 21.12 3.83 12.86
N ALA A 94 21.52 4.52 11.80
CA ALA A 94 22.69 4.17 10.99
C ALA A 94 23.99 4.11 11.81
N GLU A 95 24.17 5.00 12.78
CA GLU A 95 25.35 5.01 13.68
C GLU A 95 25.39 3.81 14.65
N LYS A 96 24.27 3.09 14.82
CA LYS A 96 24.17 1.93 15.72
C LYS A 96 24.35 0.59 14.99
N VAL A 97 24.56 0.62 13.67
CA VAL A 97 24.55 -0.57 12.82
C VAL A 97 25.93 -0.84 12.23
N ASP A 98 26.48 -2.02 12.55
CA ASP A 98 27.77 -2.46 12.02
C ASP A 98 27.68 -2.94 10.56
N ASP A 99 26.54 -3.51 10.15
CA ASP A 99 26.37 -4.03 8.79
C ASP A 99 26.44 -2.88 7.77
N PRO A 100 27.43 -2.88 6.86
CA PRO A 100 27.65 -1.75 5.97
C PRO A 100 26.55 -1.59 4.92
N HIS A 101 25.81 -2.65 4.59
CA HIS A 101 24.67 -2.56 3.68
C HIS A 101 23.47 -1.93 4.37
N ILE A 102 23.12 -2.40 5.57
CA ILE A 102 21.99 -1.84 6.33
C ILE A 102 22.27 -0.36 6.66
N ARG A 103 23.50 -0.02 7.04
CA ARG A 103 23.89 1.38 7.28
C ARG A 103 23.71 2.28 6.05
N ARG A 104 24.02 1.77 4.84
CA ARG A 104 23.77 2.50 3.58
C ARG A 104 22.28 2.66 3.28
N VAL A 105 21.47 1.65 3.58
CA VAL A 105 20.01 1.73 3.43
C VAL A 105 19.44 2.80 4.35
N LEU A 106 19.82 2.82 5.63
CA LEU A 106 19.34 3.85 6.58
C LEU A 106 19.76 5.27 6.18
N HIS A 107 21.01 5.49 5.75
CA HIS A 107 21.40 6.79 5.20
C HIS A 107 20.61 7.17 3.94
N ARG A 108 20.21 6.16 3.16
CA ARG A 108 19.38 6.35 1.98
C ARG A 108 17.95 6.76 2.34
N GLU A 109 17.33 6.10 3.31
CA GLU A 109 16.01 6.53 3.83
C GLU A 109 16.09 8.02 4.26
N ALA A 110 17.15 8.40 5.00
CA ALA A 110 17.32 9.77 5.49
C ALA A 110 17.34 10.83 4.37
N TRP A 111 18.13 10.62 3.31
CA TRP A 111 18.20 11.61 2.21
C TRP A 111 16.95 11.55 1.31
N GLU A 112 16.23 10.43 1.25
CA GLU A 112 14.99 10.32 0.48
C GLU A 112 13.86 11.08 1.22
N SER A 113 13.76 10.94 2.55
CA SER A 113 12.87 11.76 3.39
C SER A 113 13.14 13.27 3.28
N GLU A 114 14.41 13.69 3.20
CA GLU A 114 14.74 15.11 2.95
C GLU A 114 14.15 15.60 1.61
N ILE A 115 14.25 14.78 0.57
CA ILE A 115 13.69 15.08 -0.74
C ILE A 115 12.16 15.06 -0.72
N HIS A 116 11.54 14.17 0.04
CA HIS A 116 10.09 14.12 0.25
C HIS A 116 9.56 15.36 0.94
N ALA A 117 10.16 15.77 2.06
CA ALA A 117 9.79 17.01 2.77
C ALA A 117 9.81 18.22 1.82
N ARG A 118 10.89 18.38 1.04
CA ARG A 118 11.02 19.47 0.05
C ARG A 118 9.97 19.38 -1.07
N ARG A 119 9.62 18.17 -1.48
CA ARG A 119 8.59 17.91 -2.49
C ARG A 119 7.19 18.22 -1.96
N PHE A 120 6.88 17.90 -0.72
CA PHE A 120 5.62 18.27 -0.06
C PHE A 120 5.52 19.78 0.15
N GLN A 121 6.61 20.43 0.58
CA GLN A 121 6.68 21.89 0.67
C GLN A 121 6.38 22.53 -0.69
N ARG A 122 6.96 22.02 -1.77
CA ARG A 122 6.69 22.52 -3.13
C ARG A 122 5.24 22.30 -3.58
N LEU A 123 4.57 21.22 -3.12
CA LEU A 123 3.15 21.02 -3.39
C LEU A 123 2.31 22.04 -2.60
N LEU A 124 2.64 22.24 -1.32
CA LEU A 124 1.98 23.22 -0.45
C LEU A 124 2.09 24.64 -0.99
N ASP A 125 3.28 25.07 -1.41
CA ASP A 125 3.55 26.41 -1.95
C ASP A 125 2.77 26.71 -3.25
N LYS A 126 2.35 25.67 -3.96
CA LYS A 126 1.61 25.78 -5.23
C LYS A 126 0.10 25.84 -5.05
N LEU A 127 -0.41 25.60 -3.85
CA LEU A 127 -1.85 25.63 -3.61
C LEU A 127 -2.39 27.04 -3.74
N SER A 128 -3.52 27.18 -4.43
CA SER A 128 -4.31 28.41 -4.32
C SER A 128 -4.86 28.55 -2.89
N PRO A 129 -5.21 29.77 -2.43
CA PRO A 129 -5.85 29.94 -1.12
C PRO A 129 -7.14 29.12 -0.97
N GLU A 130 -7.88 28.88 -2.05
CA GLU A 130 -9.09 28.05 -2.01
C GLU A 130 -8.74 26.57 -1.81
N ASP A 131 -7.82 26.04 -2.60
CA ASP A 131 -7.38 24.64 -2.50
C ASP A 131 -6.74 24.35 -1.14
N ALA A 132 -5.92 25.28 -0.65
CA ALA A 132 -5.24 25.18 0.63
C ALA A 132 -6.20 24.98 1.80
N ASN A 133 -7.36 25.65 1.78
CA ASN A 133 -8.39 25.56 2.82
C ASN A 133 -9.44 24.46 2.53
N GLY A 134 -9.44 23.90 1.33
CA GLY A 134 -10.37 22.85 0.93
C GLY A 134 -9.90 21.45 1.33
N LEU A 135 -10.80 20.49 1.15
CA LEU A 135 -10.53 19.06 1.22
C LEU A 135 -10.74 18.40 -0.15
N PRO A 136 -10.17 17.22 -0.38
CA PRO A 136 -10.61 16.35 -1.48
C PRO A 136 -12.13 16.22 -1.47
N LYS A 137 -12.75 16.31 -2.65
CA LYS A 137 -14.19 16.18 -2.81
C LYS A 137 -14.46 15.09 -3.84
N GLY A 138 -15.40 14.22 -3.52
CA GLY A 138 -16.02 13.34 -4.51
C GLY A 138 -16.99 14.10 -5.40
N GLY A 139 -17.27 13.53 -6.57
CA GLY A 139 -18.27 14.01 -7.52
C GLY A 139 -19.41 13.02 -7.75
N PHE A 140 -19.33 11.83 -7.18
CA PHE A 140 -20.27 10.74 -7.40
C PHE A 140 -21.01 10.38 -6.10
N GLU A 141 -22.19 9.78 -6.24
CA GLU A 141 -22.96 9.24 -5.12
C GLU A 141 -23.28 7.79 -5.41
N LEU A 142 -22.56 6.87 -4.77
CA LEU A 142 -22.78 5.44 -4.89
C LEU A 142 -23.86 4.98 -3.91
N PRO A 143 -24.66 3.95 -4.25
CA PRO A 143 -25.54 3.32 -3.28
C PRO A 143 -24.74 2.83 -2.06
N ALA A 144 -25.21 3.11 -0.85
CA ALA A 144 -24.45 2.83 0.38
C ALA A 144 -23.99 1.36 0.49
N ALA A 145 -24.82 0.40 0.08
CA ALA A 145 -24.47 -1.02 0.07
C ALA A 145 -23.35 -1.35 -0.94
N PHE A 146 -23.35 -0.67 -2.09
CA PHE A 146 -22.32 -0.83 -3.12
C PHE A 146 -20.99 -0.22 -2.69
N LEU A 147 -21.02 0.98 -2.11
CA LEU A 147 -19.85 1.62 -1.52
C LEU A 147 -19.21 0.74 -0.43
N GLU A 148 -20.00 0.17 0.47
CA GLU A 148 -19.49 -0.71 1.52
C GLU A 148 -18.87 -2.00 0.95
N MET A 149 -19.46 -2.54 -0.12
CA MET A 149 -18.90 -3.67 -0.86
C MET A 149 -17.53 -3.33 -1.46
N LEU A 150 -17.41 -2.19 -2.17
CA LEU A 150 -16.12 -1.76 -2.75
C LEU A 150 -15.06 -1.55 -1.68
N GLN A 151 -15.43 -0.94 -0.55
CA GLN A 151 -14.52 -0.76 0.58
C GLN A 151 -14.07 -2.10 1.19
N THR A 152 -14.96 -3.10 1.21
CA THR A 152 -14.63 -4.44 1.71
C THR A 152 -13.65 -5.14 0.78
N GLU A 153 -13.88 -5.12 -0.53
CA GLU A 153 -12.96 -5.73 -1.49
C GLU A 153 -11.62 -4.98 -1.58
N LEU A 154 -11.61 -3.65 -1.49
CA LEU A 154 -10.39 -2.86 -1.35
C LEU A 154 -9.55 -3.34 -0.15
N ASN A 155 -10.17 -3.42 1.02
CA ASN A 155 -9.47 -3.81 2.24
C ASN A 155 -8.99 -5.27 2.17
N SER A 156 -9.79 -6.16 1.58
CA SER A 156 -9.42 -7.56 1.34
C SER A 156 -8.21 -7.67 0.43
N LYS A 157 -8.25 -6.98 -0.73
CA LYS A 157 -7.16 -6.97 -1.70
C LYS A 157 -5.87 -6.39 -1.14
N TYR A 158 -5.98 -5.34 -0.33
CA TYR A 158 -4.84 -4.76 0.40
C TYR A 158 -4.18 -5.77 1.33
N ASN A 159 -4.98 -6.54 2.08
CA ASN A 159 -4.46 -7.58 2.97
C ASN A 159 -3.82 -8.74 2.21
N GLU A 160 -4.41 -9.16 1.08
CA GLU A 160 -3.78 -10.13 0.20
C GLU A 160 -2.42 -9.63 -0.32
N MET A 161 -2.32 -8.37 -0.75
CA MET A 161 -1.06 -7.77 -1.21
C MET A 161 0.03 -7.86 -0.12
N LEU A 162 -0.29 -7.44 1.11
CA LEU A 162 0.64 -7.50 2.24
C LEU A 162 1.07 -8.94 2.57
N GLN A 163 0.16 -9.91 2.47
CA GLN A 163 0.48 -11.32 2.70
C GLN A 163 1.46 -11.87 1.65
N HIS A 164 1.34 -11.45 0.38
CA HIS A 164 2.29 -11.83 -0.68
C HIS A 164 3.65 -11.16 -0.49
N LEU A 165 3.69 -9.88 -0.10
CA LEU A 165 4.94 -9.20 0.27
C LEU A 165 5.65 -9.92 1.43
N ARG A 166 4.89 -10.25 2.48
CA ARG A 166 5.39 -11.04 3.63
C ARG A 166 6.00 -12.36 3.16
N LEU A 167 5.26 -13.13 2.36
CA LEU A 167 5.75 -14.41 1.83
C LEU A 167 7.01 -14.24 0.99
N SER A 168 7.04 -13.24 0.11
CA SER A 168 8.20 -12.93 -0.73
C SER A 168 9.45 -12.71 0.12
N TRP A 169 9.37 -11.84 1.14
CA TRP A 169 10.51 -11.52 2.00
C TRP A 169 10.93 -12.68 2.92
N LEU A 170 10.01 -13.55 3.32
CA LEU A 170 10.31 -14.73 4.13
C LEU A 170 10.82 -15.93 3.31
N SER A 171 10.60 -15.93 1.99
CA SER A 171 11.03 -17.00 1.07
C SER A 171 12.53 -16.91 0.72
N THR A 172 13.38 -16.74 1.72
CA THR A 172 14.83 -16.53 1.55
C THR A 172 15.59 -17.74 1.00
N LYS A 173 14.99 -18.94 1.04
CA LYS A 173 15.58 -20.20 0.55
C LYS A 173 15.24 -20.53 -0.89
N ASP A 174 14.16 -19.96 -1.43
CA ASP A 174 13.73 -20.14 -2.81
C ASP A 174 13.51 -18.77 -3.43
N ALA A 175 14.55 -18.26 -4.08
CA ALA A 175 14.53 -16.94 -4.68
C ALA A 175 13.50 -16.84 -5.81
N ASN A 176 13.26 -17.91 -6.58
CA ASN A 176 12.31 -17.90 -7.68
C ASN A 176 10.88 -17.77 -7.16
N MET A 177 10.54 -18.56 -6.14
CA MET A 177 9.25 -18.45 -5.45
C MET A 177 9.09 -17.06 -4.82
N GLY A 178 10.12 -16.54 -4.16
CA GLY A 178 10.12 -15.20 -3.58
C GLY A 178 9.84 -14.09 -4.61
N TRP A 179 10.45 -14.17 -5.80
CA TRP A 179 10.20 -13.23 -6.91
C TRP A 179 8.79 -13.37 -7.49
N ALA A 180 8.30 -14.59 -7.72
CA ALA A 180 6.94 -14.78 -8.21
C ALA A 180 5.90 -14.21 -7.23
N LEU A 181 6.08 -14.43 -5.93
CA LEU A 181 5.24 -13.82 -4.89
C LEU A 181 5.31 -12.28 -4.89
N MET A 182 6.48 -11.71 -5.18
CA MET A 182 6.63 -10.26 -5.34
C MET A 182 5.83 -9.77 -6.55
N ASP A 183 5.93 -10.42 -7.69
CA ASP A 183 5.17 -10.07 -8.90
C ASP A 183 3.66 -10.12 -8.66
N GLN A 184 3.19 -11.16 -7.97
CA GLN A 184 1.77 -11.26 -7.57
C GLN A 184 1.36 -10.16 -6.59
N SER A 185 2.27 -9.67 -5.73
CA SER A 185 1.99 -8.54 -4.84
C SER A 185 1.91 -7.21 -5.62
N MET A 186 2.78 -7.00 -6.60
CA MET A 186 2.76 -5.84 -7.49
C MET A 186 1.49 -5.84 -8.36
N GLU A 187 1.01 -7.02 -8.74
CA GLU A 187 -0.28 -7.16 -9.39
C GLU A 187 -1.44 -6.72 -8.49
N LYS A 188 -1.45 -7.19 -7.24
CA LYS A 188 -2.48 -6.79 -6.26
C LYS A 188 -2.43 -5.29 -5.96
N MET A 189 -1.25 -4.68 -5.98
CA MET A 189 -1.09 -3.22 -5.86
C MET A 189 -1.83 -2.48 -6.98
N LYS A 190 -1.69 -2.92 -8.24
CA LYS A 190 -2.47 -2.36 -9.36
C LYS A 190 -3.98 -2.57 -9.16
N GLN A 191 -4.36 -3.73 -8.62
CA GLN A 191 -5.77 -4.05 -8.34
C GLN A 191 -6.37 -3.24 -7.19
N LEU A 192 -5.58 -2.57 -6.34
CA LEU A 192 -6.15 -1.64 -5.34
C LEU A 192 -6.92 -0.51 -5.99
N ALA A 193 -6.40 0.02 -7.10
CA ALA A 193 -6.98 1.14 -7.83
C ALA A 193 -8.36 0.78 -8.42
N LEU A 194 -8.61 -0.50 -8.74
CA LEU A 194 -9.94 -0.98 -9.16
C LEU A 194 -11.04 -0.57 -8.18
N PHE A 195 -10.78 -0.62 -6.88
CA PHE A 195 -11.78 -0.29 -5.85
C PHE A 195 -11.57 1.10 -5.27
N ALA A 196 -10.32 1.50 -5.04
CA ALA A 196 -9.99 2.74 -4.34
C ALA A 196 -10.40 3.99 -5.11
N GLU A 197 -10.27 3.99 -6.44
CA GLU A 197 -10.69 5.13 -7.28
C GLU A 197 -12.20 5.37 -7.13
N ALA A 198 -13.04 4.35 -7.32
CA ALA A 198 -14.49 4.50 -7.21
C ALA A 198 -14.95 4.93 -5.81
N VAL A 199 -14.30 4.43 -4.75
CA VAL A 199 -14.55 4.88 -3.38
C VAL A 199 -14.15 6.35 -3.19
N ALA A 200 -13.00 6.76 -3.72
CA ALA A 200 -12.51 8.13 -3.61
C ALA A 200 -13.36 9.12 -4.43
N GLU A 201 -13.80 8.72 -5.61
CA GLU A 201 -14.69 9.45 -6.51
C GLU A 201 -16.07 9.72 -5.88
N ASP A 202 -16.58 8.80 -5.04
CA ASP A 202 -17.74 8.99 -4.18
C ASP A 202 -17.50 10.05 -3.06
N GLY A 203 -16.24 10.43 -2.84
CA GLY A 203 -15.83 11.35 -1.77
C GLY A 203 -15.60 10.64 -0.44
N SER A 204 -15.78 9.33 -0.41
CA SER A 204 -15.45 8.48 0.71
C SER A 204 -13.93 8.29 0.83
N VAL A 205 -13.44 8.01 2.04
CA VAL A 205 -12.01 7.74 2.29
C VAL A 205 -11.75 6.24 2.05
N PRO A 206 -10.88 5.86 1.09
CA PRO A 206 -10.47 4.46 0.89
C PRO A 206 -9.99 3.80 2.19
N ARG A 207 -10.58 2.65 2.55
CA ARG A 207 -10.22 1.89 3.75
C ARG A 207 -9.16 0.83 3.42
N MET A 208 -7.91 1.14 3.75
CA MET A 208 -6.78 0.19 3.72
C MET A 208 -6.28 -0.04 5.15
N LYS A 209 -6.87 -1.03 5.83
CA LYS A 209 -6.55 -1.41 7.20
C LYS A 209 -5.84 -2.77 7.20
N PRO A 210 -4.55 -2.81 7.58
CA PRO A 210 -3.87 -4.07 7.79
C PRO A 210 -4.60 -4.93 8.83
N GLY A 211 -4.91 -6.16 8.47
CA GLY A 211 -5.39 -7.19 9.37
C GLY A 211 -4.24 -7.81 10.16
N SER A 212 -4.60 -8.65 11.14
CA SER A 212 -3.59 -9.41 11.88
C SER A 212 -2.88 -10.39 10.95
N MET A 213 -1.56 -10.22 10.80
CA MET A 213 -0.73 -11.15 10.05
C MET A 213 -0.40 -12.43 10.84
N ASN A 214 -0.72 -12.50 12.14
CA ASN A 214 -0.39 -13.64 13.02
C ASN A 214 1.11 -14.01 12.92
N ALA A 215 1.96 -13.20 13.57
CA ALA A 215 3.42 -13.41 13.58
C ALA A 215 3.81 -14.79 14.14
N GLY A 216 4.96 -15.30 13.71
CA GLY A 216 5.52 -16.58 14.17
C GLY A 216 4.91 -17.82 13.51
N GLN A 217 4.06 -17.66 12.49
CA GLN A 217 3.59 -18.77 11.67
C GLN A 217 4.70 -19.28 10.74
N THR A 218 4.67 -20.57 10.42
CA THR A 218 5.60 -21.14 9.43
C THR A 218 5.27 -20.64 8.02
N VAL A 219 6.29 -20.54 7.17
CA VAL A 219 6.11 -20.14 5.76
C VAL A 219 5.05 -21.02 5.07
N ASP A 220 5.03 -22.33 5.33
CA ASP A 220 4.03 -23.24 4.79
C ASP A 220 2.59 -22.88 5.17
N LEU A 221 2.34 -22.46 6.42
CA LEU A 221 1.02 -22.05 6.88
C LEU A 221 0.60 -20.72 6.26
N ILE A 222 1.53 -19.77 6.21
CA ILE A 222 1.35 -18.46 5.57
C ILE A 222 1.02 -18.64 4.08
N PHE A 223 1.70 -19.58 3.41
CA PHE A 223 1.53 -19.89 1.99
C PHE A 223 0.18 -20.56 1.70
N LYS A 224 -0.21 -21.58 2.49
CA LYS A 224 -1.53 -22.21 2.40
C LYS A 224 -2.67 -21.20 2.59
N LYS A 225 -2.49 -20.26 3.52
CA LYS A 225 -3.45 -19.15 3.70
C LYS A 225 -3.52 -18.28 2.45
N ALA A 226 -2.38 -17.85 1.89
CA ALA A 226 -2.37 -17.01 0.71
C ALA A 226 -3.06 -17.66 -0.50
N ILE A 227 -2.85 -18.95 -0.74
CA ILE A 227 -3.57 -19.70 -1.80
C ILE A 227 -5.08 -19.68 -1.55
N LYS A 228 -5.49 -19.92 -0.31
CA LYS A 228 -6.89 -19.88 0.07
C LYS A 228 -7.47 -18.49 -0.19
N ASP A 229 -6.79 -17.43 0.24
CA ASP A 229 -7.23 -16.05 0.06
C ASP A 229 -7.42 -15.71 -1.43
N VAL A 230 -6.45 -16.07 -2.30
CA VAL A 230 -6.54 -15.84 -3.76
C VAL A 230 -7.73 -16.58 -4.37
N ARG A 231 -7.96 -17.84 -3.99
CA ARG A 231 -9.11 -18.64 -4.48
C ARG A 231 -10.44 -18.07 -4.02
N GLU A 232 -10.51 -17.61 -2.77
CA GLU A 232 -11.70 -16.95 -2.25
C GLU A 232 -11.95 -15.62 -2.97
N ALA A 233 -10.90 -14.82 -3.24
CA ALA A 233 -11.01 -13.58 -4.01
C ALA A 233 -11.52 -13.85 -5.43
N LEU A 234 -10.92 -14.80 -6.15
CA LEU A 234 -11.37 -15.22 -7.47
C LEU A 234 -12.86 -15.59 -7.50
N SER A 235 -13.31 -16.36 -6.50
CA SER A 235 -14.72 -16.75 -6.39
C SER A 235 -15.62 -15.55 -6.16
N ARG A 236 -15.26 -14.63 -5.25
CA ARG A 236 -16.06 -13.44 -4.97
C ARG A 236 -16.11 -12.49 -6.16
N HIS A 237 -14.97 -12.20 -6.78
CA HIS A 237 -14.86 -11.32 -7.93
C HIS A 237 -15.56 -11.89 -9.17
N THR A 238 -15.55 -13.22 -9.35
CA THR A 238 -16.33 -13.88 -10.40
C THR A 238 -17.83 -13.62 -10.26
N ILE A 239 -18.35 -13.65 -9.03
CA ILE A 239 -19.76 -13.37 -8.73
C ILE A 239 -20.03 -11.88 -8.86
N LEU A 240 -19.15 -11.04 -8.30
CA LEU A 240 -19.27 -9.59 -8.30
C LEU A 240 -19.32 -9.01 -9.72
N ARG A 241 -18.60 -9.61 -10.67
CA ARG A 241 -18.69 -9.19 -12.07
C ARG A 241 -20.14 -9.27 -12.59
N GLU A 242 -20.95 -10.21 -12.12
CA GLU A 242 -22.34 -10.37 -12.57
C GLU A 242 -23.34 -9.53 -11.73
N ASP A 243 -22.86 -8.80 -10.72
CA ASP A 243 -23.72 -7.98 -9.87
C ASP A 243 -24.37 -6.84 -10.65
N GLY A 244 -25.68 -6.65 -10.45
CA GLY A 244 -26.48 -5.71 -11.23
C GLY A 244 -26.16 -4.24 -10.97
N GLU A 245 -25.62 -3.90 -9.79
CA GLU A 245 -25.11 -2.54 -9.55
C GLU A 245 -23.72 -2.40 -10.15
N PHE A 246 -22.83 -3.37 -9.92
CA PHE A 246 -21.47 -3.37 -10.47
C PHE A 246 -21.45 -3.22 -12.00
N GLN A 247 -22.37 -3.89 -12.70
CA GLN A 247 -22.55 -3.82 -14.15
C GLN A 247 -22.93 -2.44 -14.69
N LYS A 248 -23.39 -1.51 -13.84
CA LYS A 248 -23.66 -0.12 -14.25
C LYS A 248 -22.38 0.70 -14.41
N HIS A 249 -21.25 0.22 -13.88
CA HIS A 249 -19.97 0.92 -13.83
C HIS A 249 -18.98 0.28 -14.80
N SER A 250 -19.08 0.64 -16.08
CA SER A 250 -18.31 -0.02 -17.16
C SER A 250 -16.79 -0.01 -16.95
N GLY A 251 -16.23 1.04 -16.35
CA GLY A 251 -14.82 1.12 -15.98
C GLY A 251 -14.41 0.07 -14.95
N LEU A 252 -15.28 -0.20 -13.95
CA LEU A 252 -15.06 -1.24 -12.95
C LEU A 252 -15.16 -2.64 -13.56
N VAL A 253 -16.12 -2.85 -14.46
CA VAL A 253 -16.30 -4.13 -15.17
C VAL A 253 -15.05 -4.51 -15.97
N ILE A 254 -14.52 -3.58 -16.78
CA ILE A 254 -13.32 -3.84 -17.59
C ILE A 254 -12.12 -4.20 -16.72
N LYS A 255 -11.89 -3.44 -15.64
CA LYS A 255 -10.78 -3.71 -14.71
C LYS A 255 -10.99 -5.04 -13.96
N MET A 256 -12.22 -5.40 -13.62
CA MET A 256 -12.56 -6.66 -12.96
C MET A 256 -12.32 -7.88 -13.85
N ASP A 257 -12.64 -7.80 -15.14
CA ASP A 257 -12.40 -8.91 -16.09
C ASP A 257 -10.92 -9.27 -16.19
N LEU A 258 -10.04 -8.27 -16.14
CA LEU A 258 -8.60 -8.49 -16.06
C LEU A 258 -8.20 -9.06 -14.69
N ALA A 259 -8.71 -8.50 -13.59
CA ALA A 259 -8.39 -8.94 -12.24
C ALA A 259 -8.74 -10.42 -12.01
N VAL A 260 -9.90 -10.88 -12.48
CA VAL A 260 -10.30 -12.29 -12.41
C VAL A 260 -9.33 -13.20 -13.16
N GLN A 261 -8.90 -12.82 -14.37
CA GLN A 261 -7.94 -13.63 -15.15
C GLN A 261 -6.60 -13.74 -14.43
N GLN A 262 -6.13 -12.64 -13.87
CA GLN A 262 -4.94 -12.57 -13.05
C GLN A 262 -5.05 -13.46 -11.81
N GLU A 263 -6.14 -13.36 -11.06
CA GLU A 263 -6.36 -14.18 -9.86
C GLU A 263 -6.47 -15.69 -10.18
N ALA A 264 -7.08 -16.04 -11.31
CA ALA A 264 -7.12 -17.42 -11.78
C ALA A 264 -5.72 -17.97 -12.08
N TRP A 265 -4.91 -17.19 -12.78
CA TRP A 265 -3.52 -17.53 -13.07
C TRP A 265 -2.69 -17.69 -11.78
N GLN A 266 -2.81 -16.75 -10.84
CA GLN A 266 -2.14 -16.83 -9.54
C GLN A 266 -2.57 -18.06 -8.72
N ALA A 267 -3.87 -18.39 -8.71
CA ALA A 267 -4.39 -19.55 -8.00
C ALA A 267 -3.87 -20.88 -8.58
N GLU A 268 -3.68 -20.95 -9.90
CA GLU A 268 -3.08 -22.09 -10.59
C GLU A 268 -1.59 -22.19 -10.29
N GLU A 269 -0.84 -21.10 -10.49
CA GLU A 269 0.61 -21.06 -10.27
C GLU A 269 0.98 -21.43 -8.84
N MET A 270 0.34 -20.82 -7.85
CA MET A 270 0.58 -21.17 -6.44
C MET A 270 0.12 -22.60 -6.12
N GLY A 271 -0.90 -23.10 -6.83
CA GLY A 271 -1.36 -24.48 -6.73
C GLY A 271 -0.33 -25.48 -7.22
N ASP A 272 0.47 -25.13 -8.22
CA ASP A 272 1.57 -25.95 -8.71
C ASP A 272 2.74 -26.00 -7.72
N TRP A 273 3.01 -24.92 -6.99
CA TRP A 273 4.04 -24.92 -5.93
C TRP A 273 3.69 -25.78 -4.70
N LEU A 274 2.43 -26.23 -4.56
CA LEU A 274 2.02 -27.16 -3.49
C LEU A 274 2.27 -28.64 -3.84
N LYS A 275 2.52 -28.96 -5.12
CA LYS A 275 2.67 -30.34 -5.61
C LYS A 275 4.11 -30.83 -5.42
#